data_AF-A7KS10-F1
#
_entry.id   AF-A7KS10-F1
#
_cell.length_a   1.000
_cell.length_b   1.000
_cell.length_c   1.000
_cell.angle_alpha   90.00
_cell.angle_beta   90.00
_cell.angle_gamma   90.00
#
_symmetry.space_group_name_H-M   'P 1'
#
loop_
_entity.id
_entity.type
_entity.pdbx_description
1 polymer ?
#
loop_
_entity_poly.entity_id
_entity_poly.type
_entity_poly.pdbx_seq_one_letter_code
_entity_poly.pdbx_strand_id
1 'polypeptide(L)'
;GQMYEKCPRSIAKKAIEHLKNSGIADTAYFGPENEFFVFDSVKIVDTTHCSKYEVDTEEGEWNDDREFTDSYNTGHRPRNKGGYFPVQPIDSLVDIRSEMVK
;
A
#
# COMPACT_ATOMS: atom_id res chain seq x y z
N GLY A 1 13.21 13.72 -32.75
CA GLY A 1 13.96 13.96 -31.50
C GLY A 1 14.26 12.64 -30.83
N GLN A 2 15.38 12.52 -30.10
CA GLN A 2 15.78 11.29 -29.42
C GLN A 2 15.05 11.14 -28.07
N MET A 3 14.74 9.92 -27.66
CA MET A 3 14.15 9.66 -26.34
C MET A 3 15.16 9.98 -25.22
N TYR A 4 14.70 10.66 -24.17
CA TYR A 4 15.53 10.98 -23.01
C TYR A 4 16.01 9.71 -22.30
N GLU A 5 17.32 9.61 -22.08
CA GLU A 5 17.97 8.39 -21.59
C GLU A 5 17.62 8.03 -20.13
N LYS A 6 17.28 9.02 -19.28
CA LYS A 6 16.94 8.80 -17.87
C LYS A 6 15.43 8.76 -17.62
N CYS A 7 14.60 8.81 -18.66
CA CYS A 7 13.16 8.71 -18.51
C CYS A 7 12.75 7.24 -18.30
N PRO A 8 12.12 6.87 -17.16
CA PRO A 8 11.72 5.48 -16.89
C PRO A 8 10.81 4.90 -17.97
N ARG A 9 9.86 5.69 -18.47
CA ARG A 9 8.95 5.27 -19.55
C ARG A 9 9.67 5.10 -20.90
N SER A 10 10.74 5.85 -21.18
CA SER A 10 11.58 5.64 -22.37
C SER A 10 12.37 4.34 -22.27
N ILE A 11 12.90 4.03 -21.09
CA ILE A 11 13.61 2.78 -20.84
C ILE A 11 12.67 1.59 -21.04
N ALA A 12 11.46 1.64 -20.48
CA ALA A 12 10.45 0.59 -20.68
C ALA A 12 10.10 0.36 -22.17
N LYS A 13 9.95 1.44 -22.95
CA LYS A 13 9.72 1.34 -24.40
C LYS A 13 10.90 0.69 -25.13
N LYS A 14 12.13 1.11 -24.82
CA LYS A 14 13.35 0.52 -25.39
C LYS A 14 13.49 -0.96 -25.04
N ALA A 15 13.09 -1.38 -23.84
CA ALA A 15 13.11 -2.78 -23.43
C ALA A 15 12.15 -3.64 -24.27
N ILE A 16 10.92 -3.16 -24.51
CA ILE A 16 9.95 -3.85 -25.37
C ILE A 16 10.44 -3.88 -26.83
N GLU A 17 11.01 -2.79 -27.33
CA GLU A 17 11.60 -2.75 -28.68
C GLU A 17 12.79 -3.70 -28.82
N HIS A 18 13.64 -3.77 -27.80
CA HIS A 18 14.76 -4.72 -27.76
C HIS A 18 14.27 -6.18 -27.79
N LEU A 19 13.22 -6.52 -27.03
CA LEU A 19 12.63 -7.86 -27.03
C LEU A 19 12.17 -8.25 -28.45
N LYS A 20 11.45 -7.35 -29.14
CA LYS A 20 11.03 -7.56 -30.53
C LYS A 20 12.23 -7.75 -31.47
N ASN A 21 13.24 -6.90 -31.38
CA ASN A 21 14.43 -6.95 -32.23
C ASN A 21 15.29 -8.20 -31.98
N SER A 22 15.19 -8.80 -30.78
CA SER A 22 15.87 -10.05 -30.45
C SER A 22 15.27 -11.28 -31.15
N GLY A 23 14.03 -11.20 -31.65
CA GLY A 23 13.32 -12.32 -32.28
C GLY A 23 12.81 -13.40 -31.31
N ILE A 24 12.97 -13.21 -29.98
CA ILE A 24 12.53 -14.19 -28.97
C ILE A 24 11.00 -14.14 -28.79
N ALA A 25 10.45 -12.94 -28.71
CA ALA A 25 9.01 -12.71 -28.52
C ALA A 25 8.62 -11.31 -28.97
N ASP A 26 7.32 -11.11 -29.21
CA ASP A 26 6.80 -9.80 -29.63
C ASP A 26 6.28 -8.96 -28.46
N THR A 27 5.82 -9.61 -27.39
CA THR A 27 5.14 -8.97 -26.25
C THR A 27 5.53 -9.64 -24.94
N ALA A 28 5.69 -8.83 -23.89
CA ALA A 28 5.85 -9.29 -22.52
C ALA A 28 4.70 -8.75 -21.66
N TYR A 29 3.91 -9.65 -21.07
CA TYR A 29 2.83 -9.31 -20.16
C TYR A 29 3.32 -9.35 -18.71
N PHE A 30 2.93 -8.37 -17.90
CA PHE A 30 3.27 -8.27 -16.48
C PHE A 30 1.98 -8.13 -15.67
N GLY A 31 1.81 -8.99 -14.65
CA GLY A 31 0.70 -8.93 -13.70
C GLY A 31 1.22 -8.55 -12.30
N PRO A 32 1.33 -7.25 -11.96
CA PRO A 32 1.79 -6.83 -10.65
C PRO A 32 0.67 -6.89 -9.61
N GLU A 33 0.98 -7.44 -8.44
CA GLU A 33 0.12 -7.44 -7.26
C GLU A 33 0.75 -6.53 -6.21
N ASN A 34 0.20 -5.32 -6.04
CA ASN A 34 0.74 -4.34 -5.11
C ASN A 34 -0.08 -4.38 -3.81
N GLU A 35 0.45 -5.07 -2.80
CA GLU A 35 -0.08 -4.96 -1.44
C GLU A 35 0.16 -3.54 -0.90
N PHE A 36 -0.75 -3.07 -0.05
CA PHE A 36 -0.66 -1.76 0.58
C PHE A 36 -1.33 -1.76 1.96
N PHE A 37 -1.02 -0.72 2.74
CA PHE A 37 -1.65 -0.46 4.04
C PHE A 37 -2.56 0.76 3.94
N VAL A 38 -3.66 0.74 4.69
CA VAL A 38 -4.52 1.90 4.93
C VAL A 38 -4.33 2.28 6.40
N PHE A 39 -3.87 3.50 6.65
CA PHE A 39 -3.65 4.05 7.98
C PHE A 39 -4.50 5.29 8.18
N ASP A 40 -4.86 5.57 9.43
CA ASP A 40 -5.63 6.75 9.81
C ASP A 40 -4.72 7.95 10.06
N SER A 41 -3.48 7.72 10.51
CA SER A 41 -2.49 8.80 10.64
C SER A 41 -1.05 8.34 10.46
N VAL A 42 -0.21 9.29 10.07
CA VAL A 42 1.24 9.15 10.02
C VAL A 42 1.90 10.42 10.57
N LYS A 43 2.86 10.26 11.48
CA LYS A 43 3.67 11.34 12.06
C LYS A 43 5.14 11.04 11.82
N ILE A 44 5.89 12.04 11.37
CA ILE A 44 7.33 11.93 11.09
C ILE A 44 8.03 13.12 11.72
N VAL A 45 9.11 12.85 12.46
CA VAL A 45 10.00 13.85 13.04
C VAL A 45 11.41 13.55 12.56
N ASP A 46 12.05 14.54 11.96
CA ASP A 46 13.45 14.48 11.58
C ASP A 46 14.13 15.82 11.93
N THR A 47 14.82 15.83 13.06
CA THR A 47 15.47 17.01 13.63
C THR A 47 16.86 16.64 14.14
N THR A 48 17.73 17.63 14.37
CA THR A 48 19.14 17.41 14.74
C THR A 48 19.36 16.47 15.95
N HIS A 49 18.41 16.38 16.87
CA HIS A 49 18.52 15.58 18.10
C HIS A 49 17.41 14.53 18.25
N CYS A 50 16.50 14.40 17.28
CA CYS A 50 15.36 13.49 17.36
C CYS A 50 14.95 13.01 15.98
N SER A 51 14.82 11.69 15.84
CA SER A 51 14.20 11.04 14.69
C SER A 51 13.11 10.09 15.21
N LYS A 52 11.91 10.19 14.65
CA LYS A 52 10.73 9.38 15.03
C LYS A 52 9.81 9.21 13.83
N TYR A 53 9.16 8.05 13.75
CA TYR A 53 7.93 7.89 12.99
C TYR A 53 6.88 7.20 13.85
N GLU A 54 5.61 7.42 13.54
CA GLU A 54 4.46 6.77 14.17
C GLU A 54 3.38 6.64 13.10
N VAL A 55 2.93 5.41 12.87
CA VAL A 55 1.74 5.11 12.06
C VAL A 55 0.66 4.64 13.00
N ASP A 56 -0.59 4.92 12.66
CA ASP A 56 -1.72 4.56 13.50
C ASP A 56 -2.93 4.19 12.65
N THR A 57 -3.67 3.20 13.14
CA THR A 57 -4.96 2.79 12.60
C THR A 57 -5.83 2.20 13.69
N GLU A 58 -7.15 2.42 13.63
CA GLU A 58 -8.10 1.83 14.57
C GLU A 58 -7.99 0.29 14.62
N GLU A 59 -7.67 -0.39 13.51
CA GLU A 59 -7.50 -1.86 13.47
C GLU A 59 -6.25 -2.36 14.21
N GLY A 60 -5.31 -1.48 14.55
CA GLY A 60 -4.03 -1.84 15.15
C GLY A 60 -4.17 -2.34 16.58
N GLU A 61 -3.53 -3.47 16.90
CA GLU A 61 -3.60 -4.08 18.25
C GLU A 61 -3.04 -3.16 19.36
N TRP A 62 -2.23 -2.15 19.01
CA TRP A 62 -1.75 -1.13 19.94
C TRP A 62 -2.83 -0.14 20.42
N ASN A 63 -4.04 -0.19 19.84
CA ASN A 63 -5.19 0.63 20.26
C ASN A 63 -6.22 -0.17 21.11
N ASP A 64 -5.87 -1.35 21.62
CA ASP A 64 -6.78 -2.19 22.41
C ASP A 64 -7.34 -1.49 23.65
N ASP A 65 -6.55 -0.65 24.32
CA ASP A 65 -6.93 0.08 25.53
C ASP A 65 -7.26 1.56 25.29
N ARG A 66 -7.24 2.01 24.02
CA ARG A 66 -7.42 3.41 23.69
C ARG A 66 -8.85 3.89 23.93
N GLU A 67 -8.96 5.05 24.57
CA GLU A 67 -10.19 5.84 24.59
C GLU A 67 -10.26 6.72 23.33
N PHE A 68 -11.31 6.54 22.53
CA PHE A 68 -11.57 7.34 21.35
C PHE A 68 -12.47 8.52 21.72
N THR A 69 -12.15 9.73 21.26
CA THR A 69 -12.87 10.96 21.65
C THR A 69 -14.27 11.03 21.02
N ASP A 70 -14.39 10.59 19.77
CA ASP A 70 -15.62 10.72 18.97
C ASP A 70 -16.26 9.35 18.64
N SER A 71 -15.74 8.28 19.23
CA SER A 71 -16.28 6.92 19.09
C SER A 71 -16.06 6.11 20.37
N TYR A 72 -16.52 4.86 20.38
CA TYR A 72 -16.21 3.89 21.42
C TYR A 72 -15.20 2.88 20.90
N ASN A 73 -14.39 2.32 21.79
CA ASN A 73 -13.46 1.25 21.43
C ASN A 73 -14.27 -0.02 21.12
N THR A 74 -14.34 -0.39 19.83
CA THR A 74 -15.15 -1.53 19.34
C THR A 74 -14.54 -2.89 19.68
N GLY A 75 -13.22 -2.95 19.92
CA GLY A 75 -12.48 -4.18 20.28
C GLY A 75 -12.29 -5.21 19.17
N HIS A 76 -12.98 -5.08 18.03
CA HIS A 76 -12.92 -6.02 16.92
C HIS A 76 -11.70 -5.76 16.03
N ARG A 77 -10.51 -6.19 16.50
CA ARG A 77 -9.25 -5.95 15.79
C ARG A 77 -8.61 -7.25 15.28
N PRO A 78 -8.08 -7.27 14.05
CA PRO A 78 -7.19 -8.34 13.64
C PRO A 78 -5.92 -8.29 14.50
N ARG A 79 -5.45 -9.45 14.97
CA ARG A 79 -4.16 -9.54 15.66
C ARG A 79 -3.02 -9.44 14.67
N ASN A 80 -1.79 -9.23 15.14
CA ASN A 80 -0.61 -9.28 14.28
C ASN A 80 -0.61 -10.56 13.41
N LYS A 81 -0.47 -10.40 12.10
CA LYS A 81 -0.61 -11.46 11.07
C LYS A 81 -1.99 -12.15 11.00
N GLY A 82 -3.02 -11.56 11.60
CA GLY A 82 -4.39 -12.09 11.66
C GLY A 82 -5.37 -11.41 10.69
N GLY A 83 -4.92 -10.45 9.90
CA GLY A 83 -5.77 -9.73 8.92
C GLY A 83 -6.07 -10.50 7.63
N TYR A 84 -5.62 -11.75 7.51
CA TYR A 84 -5.87 -12.56 6.31
C TYR A 84 -7.31 -13.10 6.31
N PHE A 85 -8.19 -12.23 5.80
CA PHE A 85 -9.60 -12.45 5.48
C PHE A 85 -10.56 -12.84 6.62
N PRO A 86 -10.51 -12.20 7.81
CA PRO A 86 -11.66 -12.19 8.70
C PRO A 86 -12.81 -11.39 8.05
N VAL A 87 -14.04 -11.59 8.54
CA VAL A 87 -15.21 -10.83 8.08
C VAL A 87 -15.44 -9.60 8.95
N GLN A 88 -16.29 -8.68 8.51
CA GLN A 88 -16.82 -7.61 9.37
C GLN A 88 -17.41 -8.20 10.67
N PRO A 89 -17.22 -7.54 11.82
CA PRO A 89 -16.67 -6.19 12.00
C PRO A 89 -15.13 -6.13 12.17
N ILE A 90 -14.42 -7.27 12.12
CA ILE A 90 -12.94 -7.29 12.27
C ILE A 90 -12.26 -6.66 11.06
N ASP A 91 -12.80 -6.91 9.87
CA ASP A 91 -12.39 -6.24 8.64
C ASP A 91 -13.19 -4.93 8.47
N SER A 92 -12.58 -3.81 8.84
CA SER A 92 -13.23 -2.49 8.76
C SER A 92 -13.19 -1.89 7.35
N LEU A 93 -12.38 -2.45 6.44
CA LEU A 93 -12.04 -1.84 5.16
C LEU A 93 -12.84 -2.41 3.97
N VAL A 94 -13.84 -3.26 4.20
CA VAL A 94 -14.66 -3.87 3.11
C VAL A 94 -15.24 -2.81 2.17
N ASP A 95 -15.81 -1.73 2.70
CA ASP A 95 -16.45 -0.69 1.90
C ASP A 95 -15.41 0.12 1.12
N ILE A 96 -14.31 0.50 1.78
CA ILE A 96 -13.20 1.24 1.15
C ILE A 96 -12.57 0.41 0.02
N ARG A 97 -12.30 -0.88 0.25
CA ARG A 97 -11.74 -1.75 -0.79
C ARG A 97 -12.72 -1.93 -1.95
N SER A 98 -14.02 -1.99 -1.67
CA SER A 98 -15.05 -2.04 -2.72
C SER A 98 -15.11 -0.73 -3.52
N GLU A 99 -14.83 0.41 -2.90
CA GLU A 99 -14.71 1.70 -3.58
C GLU A 99 -13.45 1.80 -4.44
N MET A 100 -12.31 1.29 -3.97
CA MET A 100 -11.04 1.29 -4.74
C MET A 100 -11.10 0.46 -6.04
N VAL A 101 -11.98 -0.54 -6.11
CA VAL A 101 -12.16 -1.39 -7.30
C VAL A 101 -13.01 -0.70 -8.38
N LYS A 102 -13.87 0.26 -7.99
CA LYS A 102 -14.76 0.96 -8.93
C LYS A 102 -13.97 1.87 -9.86
#